data_AF-A0A7J8KDQ6-F1
#
_entry.id   AF-A0A7J8KDQ6-F1
#
_cell.length_a   1.000
_cell.length_b   1.000
_cell.length_c   1.000
_cell.angle_alpha   90.00
_cell.angle_beta   90.00
_cell.angle_gamma   90.00
#
_symmetry.space_group_name_H-M   'P 1'
#
loop_
_entity.id
_entity.type
_entity.pdbx_description
1 polymer ?
#
loop_
_entity_poly.entity_id
_entity_poly.type
_entity_poly.pdbx_seq_one_letter_code
_entity_poly.pdbx_strand_id
1 'polypeptide(L)'
;MLEDRSLRSDSLHVQKCIDWNREVLKRELGLTERDIVDIPQLFFLRGAYAEAFFPDMVNMVVLGKYLGIPKPFGPIINGRCCLEEKVRSLLEPLGLHCVFINDYLSYHKLLGEIHCGTNVLRKPFPFKWWHVVP
;
A
#
# COMPACT_ATOMS: atom_id res chain seq x y z
N MET A 1 -0.20 19.91 6.88
CA MET A 1 0.37 18.95 5.92
C MET A 1 0.96 19.67 4.70
N LEU A 2 0.17 20.35 3.87
CA LEU A 2 0.68 20.96 2.63
C LEU A 2 1.70 22.09 2.84
N GLU A 3 1.58 22.82 3.95
CA GLU A 3 2.52 23.88 4.34
C GLU A 3 3.72 23.37 5.15
N ASP A 4 3.66 22.14 5.66
CA ASP A 4 4.72 21.54 6.46
C ASP A 4 5.87 21.11 5.55
N ARG A 5 6.93 21.91 5.54
CA ARG A 5 8.12 21.67 4.71
C ARG A 5 8.91 20.44 5.15
N SER A 6 8.89 20.09 6.44
CA SER A 6 9.61 18.92 6.94
C SER A 6 8.94 17.65 6.46
N LEU A 7 7.63 17.51 6.69
CA LEU A 7 6.86 16.35 6.24
C LEU A 7 6.95 16.18 4.71
N ARG A 8 6.91 17.28 3.96
CA ARG A 8 7.09 17.24 2.50
C ARG A 8 8.48 16.80 2.09
N SER A 9 9.53 17.28 2.77
CA SER A 9 10.90 16.87 2.50
C SER A 9 11.08 15.37 2.74
N ASP A 10 10.55 14.87 3.85
CA ASP A 10 10.56 13.45 4.21
C ASP A 10 9.82 12.62 3.16
N SER A 11 8.59 13.01 2.82
CA SER A 11 7.79 12.32 1.81
C SER A 11 8.44 12.35 0.42
N LEU A 12 9.09 13.46 0.03
CA LEU A 12 9.84 13.54 -1.24
C LEU A 12 11.08 12.63 -1.24
N HIS A 13 11.77 12.51 -0.10
CA HIS A 13 12.86 11.56 0.04
C HIS A 13 12.36 10.12 -0.10
N VAL A 14 11.29 9.75 0.61
CA VAL A 14 10.68 8.42 0.52
C VAL A 14 10.17 8.14 -0.90
N GLN A 15 9.56 9.12 -1.58
CA GLN A 15 9.14 8.97 -2.97
C GLN A 15 10.32 8.62 -3.88
N LYS A 16 11.49 9.26 -3.74
CA LYS A 16 12.69 8.91 -4.52
C LYS A 16 13.13 7.47 -4.29
N CYS A 17 13.02 6.97 -3.05
CA CYS A 17 13.32 5.58 -2.73
C CYS A 17 12.32 4.62 -3.39
N ILE A 18 11.02 4.98 -3.39
CA ILE A 18 9.97 4.20 -4.06
C ILE A 18 10.17 4.22 -5.57
N ASP A 19 10.47 5.37 -6.17
CA ASP A 19 10.72 5.53 -7.61
C ASP A 19 11.91 4.68 -8.07
N TRP A 20 12.98 4.63 -7.26
CA TRP A 20 14.11 3.74 -7.54
C TRP A 20 13.67 2.27 -7.60
N ASN A 21 12.86 1.82 -6.63
CA ASN A 21 12.31 0.48 -6.65
C ASN A 21 11.34 0.26 -7.82
N ARG A 22 10.54 1.26 -8.20
CA ARG A 22 9.65 1.22 -9.37
C ARG A 22 10.44 0.89 -10.63
N GLU A 23 11.57 1.57 -10.85
CA GLU A 23 12.42 1.32 -12.02
C GLU A 23 13.11 -0.04 -11.99
N VAL A 24 13.54 -0.51 -10.81
CA VAL A 24 14.04 -1.88 -10.65
C VAL A 24 12.95 -2.90 -10.99
N LEU A 25 11.75 -2.76 -10.41
CA LEU A 25 10.64 -3.69 -10.66
C LEU A 25 10.20 -3.70 -12.12
N LYS A 26 10.12 -2.52 -12.76
CA LYS A 26 9.82 -2.42 -14.20
C LYS A 26 10.84 -3.17 -15.05
N ARG A 27 12.13 -3.03 -14.75
CA ARG A 27 13.20 -3.71 -15.49
C ARG A 27 13.20 -5.22 -15.24
N GLU A 28 13.21 -5.66 -13.98
CA GLU A 28 13.39 -7.07 -13.63
C GLU A 28 12.14 -7.93 -13.86
N LEU A 29 10.95 -7.34 -13.78
CA LEU A 29 9.67 -8.04 -13.97
C LEU A 29 9.01 -7.74 -15.32
N GLY A 30 9.60 -6.87 -16.15
CA GLY A 30 9.06 -6.48 -17.45
C GLY A 30 7.77 -5.67 -17.37
N LEU A 31 7.58 -4.88 -16.30
CA LEU A 31 6.36 -4.09 -16.09
C LEU A 31 6.40 -2.77 -16.87
N THR A 32 5.22 -2.31 -17.25
CA THR A 32 4.97 -0.97 -17.79
C THR A 32 4.21 -0.13 -16.78
N GLU A 33 4.08 1.17 -17.05
CA GLU A 33 3.25 2.06 -16.22
C GLU A 33 1.78 1.64 -16.14
N ARG A 34 1.29 0.83 -17.09
CA ARG A 34 -0.09 0.32 -17.06
C ARG A 34 -0.30 -0.78 -16.03
N ASP A 35 0.77 -1.43 -15.61
CA ASP A 35 0.75 -2.53 -14.65
C ASP A 35 0.84 -2.03 -13.20
N ILE A 36 1.01 -0.73 -12.99
CA ILE A 36 1.29 -0.13 -11.68
C ILE A 36 0.17 0.83 -11.30
N VAL A 37 -0.29 0.72 -10.06
CA VAL A 37 -1.29 1.61 -9.45
C VAL A 37 -0.68 2.26 -8.21
N ASP A 38 -0.62 3.58 -8.22
CA ASP A 38 -0.10 4.36 -7.08
C ASP A 38 -1.20 4.56 -6.02
N ILE A 39 -0.97 4.02 -4.83
CA ILE A 39 -1.83 4.19 -3.66
C ILE A 39 -1.36 5.41 -2.86
N PRO A 40 -2.23 6.39 -2.53
CA PRO A 40 -1.81 7.58 -1.80
C PRO A 40 -1.41 7.22 -0.37
N GLN A 41 -0.12 7.39 -0.06
CA GLN A 41 0.46 7.11 1.24
C GLN A 41 1.42 8.23 1.65
N LEU A 42 1.46 8.59 2.93
CA LEU A 42 2.45 9.53 3.48
C LEU A 42 3.35 8.83 4.48
N PHE A 43 4.58 9.32 4.53
CA PHE A 43 5.63 8.86 5.44
C PHE A 43 6.31 10.07 6.08
N PHE A 44 6.89 9.85 7.25
CA PHE A 44 7.80 10.78 7.91
C PHE A 44 9.10 10.04 8.27
N LEU A 45 10.18 10.78 8.45
CA LEU A 45 11.47 10.19 8.84
C LEU A 45 11.64 10.24 10.36
N ARG A 46 12.14 9.13 10.90
CA ARG A 46 12.64 9.01 12.27
C ARG A 46 14.11 8.62 12.22
N GLY A 47 14.98 9.62 12.28
CA GLY A 47 16.40 9.44 12.01
C GLY A 47 16.62 9.09 10.54
N ALA A 48 17.24 7.93 10.28
CA ALA A 48 17.50 7.46 8.91
C ALA A 48 16.39 6.55 8.34
N TYR A 49 15.34 6.26 9.12
CA TYR A 49 14.29 5.31 8.74
C TYR A 49 12.96 6.03 8.47
N ALA A 50 12.15 5.47 7.59
CA ALA A 50 10.81 5.96 7.29
C ALA A 50 9.74 5.18 8.08
N GLU A 51 8.79 5.90 8.68
CA GLU A 51 7.60 5.35 9.33
C GLU A 51 6.34 5.87 8.61
N ALA A 52 5.27 5.09 8.60
CA ALA A 52 4.00 5.47 7.96
C ALA A 52 3.31 6.57 8.77
N PHE A 53 2.92 7.67 8.10
CA PHE A 53 2.30 8.82 8.76
C PHE A 53 0.84 8.56 9.18
N PHE A 54 0.14 7.73 8.40
CA PHE A 54 -1.16 7.14 8.71
C PHE A 54 -1.12 5.66 8.31
N PRO A 55 -2.08 4.81 8.76
CA PRO A 55 -2.08 3.38 8.47
C PRO A 55 -1.76 3.07 7.01
N ASP A 56 -0.70 2.29 6.78
CA ASP A 56 -0.15 2.05 5.44
C ASP A 56 -1.09 1.17 4.60
N MET A 57 -1.86 1.82 3.72
CA MET A 57 -2.89 1.14 2.94
C MET A 57 -2.35 0.07 1.98
N VAL A 58 -1.06 0.12 1.59
CA VAL A 58 -0.45 -0.91 0.73
C VAL A 58 -0.24 -2.21 1.51
N ASN A 59 -0.08 -2.14 2.84
CA ASN A 59 0.11 -3.29 3.73
C ASN A 59 -1.22 -4.02 4.03
N MET A 60 -1.92 -4.41 2.96
CA MET A 60 -3.24 -5.03 3.00
C MET A 60 -3.21 -6.56 2.87
N VAL A 61 -4.26 -7.23 3.36
CA VAL A 61 -4.47 -8.66 3.08
C VAL A 61 -5.29 -8.85 1.81
N VAL A 62 -4.79 -9.67 0.88
CA VAL A 62 -5.42 -9.93 -0.42
C VAL A 62 -6.04 -11.33 -0.47
N LEU A 63 -7.38 -11.40 -0.51
CA LEU A 63 -8.18 -12.64 -0.55
C LEU A 63 -8.98 -12.73 -1.86
N GLY A 64 -8.29 -13.06 -2.95
CA GLY A 64 -8.91 -13.06 -4.28
C GLY A 64 -9.28 -11.63 -4.68
N LYS A 65 -10.58 -11.37 -4.84
CA LYS A 65 -11.10 -10.03 -5.17
C LYS A 65 -11.37 -9.14 -3.95
N TYR A 66 -11.29 -9.68 -2.74
CA TYR A 66 -11.56 -8.92 -1.51
C TYR A 66 -10.25 -8.46 -0.88
N LEU A 67 -10.16 -7.16 -0.59
CA LEU A 67 -8.98 -6.52 -0.01
C LEU A 67 -9.30 -6.05 1.40
N GLY A 68 -8.59 -6.57 2.40
CA GLY A 68 -8.62 -6.06 3.77
C GLY A 68 -7.54 -5.00 3.94
N ILE A 69 -7.93 -3.74 3.78
CA ILE A 69 -7.04 -2.57 3.71
C ILE A 69 -7.01 -1.88 5.09
N PRO A 70 -5.84 -1.50 5.63
CA PRO A 70 -5.75 -0.66 6.82
C PRO A 70 -6.57 0.63 6.66
N LYS A 71 -7.38 0.98 7.66
CA LYS A 71 -8.25 2.16 7.57
C LYS A 71 -7.40 3.43 7.80
N PRO A 72 -7.28 4.34 6.82
CA PRO A 72 -6.30 5.43 6.90
C PRO A 72 -6.72 6.60 7.81
N PHE A 73 -8.01 6.67 8.21
CA PHE A 73 -8.57 7.78 8.99
C PHE A 73 -8.27 9.18 8.42
N GLY A 74 -8.23 9.29 7.08
CA GLY A 74 -7.99 10.54 6.38
C GLY A 74 -9.13 11.56 6.50
N PRO A 75 -8.95 12.78 5.95
CA PRO A 75 -9.92 13.85 6.01
C PRO A 75 -11.32 13.44 5.52
N ILE A 76 -12.35 13.88 6.24
CA ILE A 76 -13.74 13.61 5.90
C ILE A 76 -14.27 14.72 5.00
N ILE A 77 -14.63 14.37 3.77
CA ILE A 77 -15.23 15.26 2.77
C ILE A 77 -16.56 14.64 2.35
N ASN A 78 -17.66 15.39 2.45
CA ASN A 78 -19.01 14.91 2.14
C ASN A 78 -19.38 13.59 2.86
N GLY A 79 -19.01 13.48 4.13
CA GLY A 79 -19.32 12.33 4.98
C GLY A 79 -18.44 11.09 4.76
N ARG A 80 -17.42 11.14 3.89
CA ARG A 80 -16.53 10.02 3.60
C ARG A 80 -15.06 10.38 3.71
N CYS A 81 -14.22 9.41 4.08
CA CYS A 81 -12.78 9.57 4.06
C CYS A 81 -12.28 9.68 2.62
N CYS A 82 -11.63 10.79 2.26
CA CYS A 82 -11.20 11.02 0.88
C CYS A 82 -10.09 10.05 0.42
N LEU A 83 -9.27 9.54 1.33
CA LEU A 83 -8.25 8.52 1.02
C LEU A 83 -8.91 7.17 0.68
N GLU A 84 -9.92 6.75 1.46
CA GLU A 84 -10.68 5.54 1.16
C GLU A 84 -11.36 5.64 -0.21
N GLU A 85 -12.02 6.77 -0.50
CA GLU A 85 -12.67 7.00 -1.79
C GLU A 85 -11.66 7.02 -2.94
N LYS A 86 -10.47 7.60 -2.74
CA LYS A 86 -9.41 7.57 -3.76
C LYS A 86 -8.96 6.14 -4.03
N VAL A 87 -8.73 5.33 -3.01
CA VAL A 87 -8.36 3.91 -3.16
C VAL A 87 -9.48 3.12 -3.84
N ARG A 88 -10.74 3.32 -3.46
CA ARG A 88 -11.89 2.72 -4.15
C ARG A 88 -11.90 3.08 -5.64
N SER A 89 -11.74 4.35 -5.98
CA SER A 89 -11.75 4.82 -7.38
C SER A 89 -10.65 4.20 -8.25
N LEU A 90 -9.54 3.79 -7.64
CA LEU A 90 -8.41 3.15 -8.33
C LEU A 90 -8.64 1.64 -8.49
N LEU A 91 -9.20 0.97 -7.48
CA LEU A 91 -9.20 -0.49 -7.39
C LEU A 91 -10.55 -1.14 -7.75
N GLU A 92 -11.67 -0.50 -7.43
CA GLU A 92 -13.00 -1.06 -7.73
C GLU A 92 -13.28 -1.23 -9.23
N PRO A 93 -12.79 -0.35 -10.14
CA PRO A 93 -12.90 -0.58 -11.58
C PRO A 93 -12.21 -1.87 -12.08
N LEU A 94 -11.26 -2.41 -11.32
CA LEU A 94 -10.59 -3.69 -11.60
C LEU A 94 -11.39 -4.90 -11.09
N GLY A 95 -12.57 -4.67 -10.50
CA GLY A 95 -13.40 -5.69 -9.88
C GLY A 95 -12.94 -6.13 -8.49
N LEU A 96 -12.17 -5.28 -7.81
CA LEU A 96 -11.70 -5.50 -6.42
C LEU A 96 -12.65 -4.84 -5.42
N HIS A 97 -12.90 -5.50 -4.30
CA HIS A 97 -13.76 -5.02 -3.22
C HIS A 97 -12.91 -4.54 -2.05
N CYS A 98 -12.94 -3.24 -1.77
CA CYS A 98 -12.14 -2.60 -0.73
C CYS A 98 -12.87 -2.61 0.62
N VAL A 99 -12.35 -3.35 1.60
CA VAL A 99 -12.84 -3.36 2.99
C VAL A 99 -11.79 -2.70 3.88
N PHE A 100 -12.15 -1.57 4.49
CA PHE A 100 -11.24 -0.82 5.35
C PHE A 100 -11.38 -1.25 6.81
N ILE A 101 -10.31 -1.80 7.39
CA ILE A 101 -10.27 -2.42 8.71
C ILE A 101 -9.53 -1.50 9.67
N ASN A 102 -10.13 -1.24 10.84
CA ASN A 102 -9.46 -0.45 11.88
C ASN A 102 -8.45 -1.31 12.64
N ASP A 103 -7.16 -1.02 12.44
CA ASP A 103 -6.02 -1.64 13.10
C ASP A 103 -5.16 -0.62 13.87
N TYR A 104 -5.66 0.62 14.02
CA TYR A 104 -4.85 1.76 14.45
C TYR A 104 -4.12 1.53 15.78
N LEU A 105 -4.86 1.12 16.82
CA LEU A 105 -4.28 0.93 18.15
C LEU A 105 -3.55 -0.40 18.30
N SER A 106 -4.05 -1.45 17.65
CA SER A 106 -3.56 -2.82 17.81
C SER A 106 -2.36 -3.14 16.94
N TYR A 107 -2.16 -2.44 15.82
CA TYR A 107 -1.08 -2.70 14.87
C TYR A 107 -0.36 -1.42 14.46
N HIS A 108 -1.04 -0.40 13.91
CA HIS A 108 -0.36 0.78 13.34
C HIS A 108 0.53 1.49 14.36
N LYS A 109 0.03 1.68 15.59
CA LYS A 109 0.81 2.26 16.71
C LYS A 109 2.05 1.44 17.10
N LEU A 110 2.10 0.17 16.70
CA LEU A 110 3.22 -0.75 16.89
C LEU A 110 4.06 -0.90 15.61
N LEU A 111 3.93 0.02 14.65
CA LEU A 111 4.68 0.08 13.39
C LEU A 111 4.42 -1.09 12.43
N GLY A 112 3.19 -1.60 12.38
CA GLY A 112 2.74 -2.59 11.39
C GLY A 112 1.26 -2.44 11.06
N GLU A 113 0.78 -3.09 10.00
CA GLU A 113 -0.63 -3.02 9.62
C GLU A 113 -1.24 -4.42 9.41
N ILE A 114 -2.44 -4.49 8.82
CA ILE A 114 -3.16 -5.73 8.51
C ILE A 114 -2.28 -6.85 7.93
N HIS A 115 -1.47 -6.59 6.89
CA HIS A 115 -0.63 -7.65 6.30
C HIS A 115 0.47 -8.11 7.28
N CYS A 116 1.09 -7.21 8.04
CA CYS A 116 2.06 -7.57 9.07
C CYS A 116 1.45 -8.45 10.17
N GLY A 117 0.18 -8.26 10.49
CA GLY A 117 -0.55 -9.03 11.50
C GLY A 117 -1.17 -10.34 11.01
N THR A 118 -1.08 -10.65 9.72
CA THR A 118 -1.78 -11.80 9.12
C THR A 118 -0.86 -12.63 8.23
N ASN A 119 -1.27 -13.86 7.96
CA ASN A 119 -0.62 -14.72 6.97
C ASN A 119 -1.69 -15.56 6.27
N VAL A 120 -1.51 -15.86 4.99
CA VAL A 120 -2.52 -16.51 4.15
C VAL A 120 -1.94 -17.74 3.45
N LEU A 121 -2.50 -18.90 3.76
CA LEU A 121 -2.24 -20.12 2.97
C LEU A 121 -2.99 -20.04 1.64
N ARG A 122 -2.27 -20.18 0.53
CA ARG A 122 -2.81 -20.07 -0.84
C ARG A 122 -2.73 -21.40 -1.56
N LYS A 123 -3.61 -21.59 -2.55
CA LYS A 123 -3.53 -22.73 -3.47
C LYS A 123 -2.20 -22.68 -4.25
N PRO A 124 -1.49 -23.81 -4.39
CA PRO A 124 -0.27 -23.87 -5.21
C PRO A 124 -0.53 -23.47 -6.67
N PHE A 125 0.52 -23.03 -7.35
CA PHE A 125 0.46 -22.82 -8.79
C PHE A 125 0.04 -24.11 -9.52
N PRO A 126 -0.80 -24.03 -10.57
CA PRO A 126 -1.13 -25.20 -11.38
C PRO A 126 0.09 -25.67 -12.18
N PHE A 127 1.00 -24.76 -12.53
CA PHE A 127 2.27 -25.04 -13.19
C PHE A 127 3.18 -25.90 -12.30
N LYS A 128 3.84 -26.89 -12.91
CA LYS A 128 4.74 -27.80 -12.19
C LYS A 128 6.15 -27.23 -12.19
N TRP A 129 6.70 -26.97 -11.00
CA TRP A 129 7.98 -26.26 -10.86
C TRP A 129 9.14 -26.94 -11.60
N TRP A 130 9.14 -28.27 -11.72
CA TRP A 130 10.17 -29.02 -12.44
C TRP A 130 10.09 -28.90 -13.97
N HIS A 131 9.10 -28.18 -14.52
CA HIS A 131 9.06 -27.81 -15.94
C HIS A 131 9.69 -26.44 -16.22
N VAL A 132 10.12 -25.69 -15.20
CA VAL A 132 10.90 -24.46 -15.41
C VAL A 132 12.28 -24.83 -15.96
N VAL A 133 12.78 -24.04 -16.91
CA VAL A 133 14.20 -23.98 -17.27
C VAL A 133 14.74 -22.68 -16.65
N PRO A 134 15.41 -22.75 -15.48
CA PRO A 134 15.83 -21.56 -14.73
C PRO A 134 16.92 -20.75 -15.42
#